data_AF-A0A369VA76-F1
#
_entry.id   AF-A0A369VA76-F1
#
_cell.length_a   1.000
_cell.length_b   1.000
_cell.length_c   1.000
_cell.angle_alpha   90.00
_cell.angle_beta   90.00
_cell.angle_gamma   90.00
#
_symmetry.space_group_name_H-M   'P 1'
#
loop_
_entity.id
_entity.type
_entity.pdbx_description
1 polymer ?
#
loop_
_entity_poly.entity_id
_entity_poly.type
_entity_poly.pdbx_seq_one_letter_code
_entity_poly.pdbx_strand_id
1 'polypeptide(L)'
;MLPEGIPTVRVTGRFLTPEGKPLAGQVIFRAPGMVTFGEFDVILGGPVAAPLDSTGAFEVVLPATDAPGMIPTDWSYAVAEQLAGVPMNRTYQVLLPAETPAVDLADIAPTDPTTPNYVAVRGDSAYEVAVEAGFVGTVEQWLASLIGPRGDTGATGQTGPAGDDAYEVAVAAGFVGDRAAWLASLVGPRGATGETGEQGPPGTNGADGAPGVVQSVNGQSTAAVVLDAADVGAVPDTAPGAAGGVAQLDETGKVPAAQLPALSGGGTVQTVAGVSPDANGNVALVPADVGAATAAHTHTAAQVGALATTARAAANGVASLDASTRVPIAQLPAAAGRNMWTPQALGFAAWSCDPYTVANPVPKYLKPQRLFFVGFNITETTTVNRIVMFARGYGGVSTNRYRGAIYRDTGAKVVESGGVALTMAGQEAGSLPAMETNHVGAVPLTIASTSLAPGRYWAAWSLVTGGTADFAFFHVQNESPIATANFWMPGTPFARAWYTEGQTNAALPATVSQTAAGVLADHDIPIMALANV
;
A
#
# COMPACT_ATOMS: atom_id res chain seq x y z
N MET A 1 -23.60 1.71 27.44
CA MET A 1 -23.05 2.87 26.69
C MET A 1 -21.70 3.20 27.27
N LEU A 2 -20.75 3.63 26.43
CA LEU A 2 -19.41 4.01 26.90
C LEU A 2 -19.47 5.36 27.64
N PRO A 3 -18.61 5.60 28.65
CA PRO A 3 -18.47 6.90 29.29
C PRO A 3 -18.27 8.04 28.28
N GLU A 4 -18.86 9.20 28.58
CA GLU A 4 -18.66 10.43 27.83
C GLU A 4 -17.20 10.88 27.98
N GLY A 5 -16.49 11.02 26.86
CA GLY A 5 -15.06 11.40 26.83
C GLY A 5 -14.11 10.32 26.30
N ILE A 6 -14.52 9.04 26.22
CA ILE A 6 -13.76 8.03 25.48
C ILE A 6 -14.01 8.24 23.97
N PRO A 7 -12.98 8.52 23.15
CA PRO A 7 -13.15 8.60 21.69
C PRO A 7 -13.68 7.29 21.13
N THR A 8 -14.65 7.39 20.22
CA THR A 8 -15.28 6.23 19.60
C THR A 8 -15.30 6.35 18.08
N VAL A 9 -15.33 5.20 17.43
CA VAL A 9 -15.49 5.06 15.99
C VAL A 9 -16.77 4.29 15.71
N ARG A 10 -17.63 4.85 14.85
CA ARG A 10 -18.79 4.16 14.30
C ARG A 10 -18.34 3.33 13.10
N VAL A 11 -18.48 2.02 13.21
CA VAL A 11 -18.19 1.07 12.13
C VAL A 11 -19.51 0.60 11.53
N THR A 12 -19.60 0.69 10.20
CA THR A 12 -20.72 0.20 9.41
C THR A 12 -20.24 -0.87 8.43
N GLY A 13 -21.16 -1.60 7.82
CA GLY A 13 -20.83 -2.48 6.69
C GLY A 13 -22.05 -3.22 6.20
N ARG A 14 -21.96 -3.78 4.99
CA ARG A 14 -23.05 -4.54 4.37
C ARG A 14 -22.53 -5.78 3.65
N PHE A 15 -23.17 -6.93 3.91
CA PHE A 15 -22.82 -8.21 3.31
C PHE A 15 -23.95 -8.70 2.40
N LEU A 16 -23.63 -8.89 1.12
CA LEU A 16 -24.55 -9.37 0.09
C LEU A 16 -23.95 -10.60 -0.62
N THR A 17 -24.81 -11.46 -1.18
CA THR A 17 -24.37 -12.46 -2.16
C THR A 17 -23.99 -11.78 -3.48
N PRO A 18 -23.30 -12.47 -4.42
CA PRO A 18 -23.02 -11.93 -5.76
C PRO A 18 -24.28 -11.50 -6.53
N GLU A 19 -25.43 -12.09 -6.22
CA GLU A 19 -26.74 -11.73 -6.79
C GLU A 19 -27.42 -10.56 -6.05
N GLY A 20 -26.73 -9.92 -5.11
CA GLY A 20 -27.21 -8.76 -4.36
C GLY A 20 -28.17 -9.08 -3.20
N LYS A 21 -28.31 -10.35 -2.80
CA LYS A 21 -29.20 -10.73 -1.70
C LYS A 21 -28.52 -10.48 -0.33
N PRO A 22 -29.24 -9.94 0.68
CA PRO A 22 -28.71 -9.82 2.04
C PRO A 22 -28.21 -11.15 2.61
N LEU A 23 -26.99 -11.14 3.14
CA LEU A 23 -26.48 -12.22 3.99
C LEU A 23 -26.98 -12.04 5.43
N ALA A 24 -27.10 -13.14 6.17
CA ALA A 24 -27.46 -13.15 7.58
C ALA A 24 -26.25 -13.59 8.43
N GLY A 25 -26.19 -13.17 9.69
CA GLY A 25 -25.10 -13.50 10.59
C GLY A 25 -24.72 -12.31 11.48
N GLN A 26 -23.45 -12.22 11.84
CA GLN A 26 -22.92 -11.13 12.65
C GLN A 26 -21.43 -10.88 12.36
N VAL A 27 -20.96 -9.69 12.69
CA VAL A 27 -19.53 -9.35 12.74
C VAL A 27 -19.10 -9.25 14.20
N ILE A 28 -18.00 -9.92 14.56
CA ILE A 28 -17.45 -9.89 15.91
C ILE A 28 -16.16 -9.08 15.94
N PHE A 29 -16.07 -8.11 16.84
CA PHE A 29 -14.86 -7.31 17.10
C PHE A 29 -14.25 -7.71 18.44
N ARG A 30 -12.95 -8.03 18.46
CA ARG A 30 -12.21 -8.46 19.65
C ARG A 30 -10.98 -7.59 19.86
N ALA A 31 -10.89 -6.94 21.03
CA ALA A 31 -9.63 -6.40 21.52
C ALA A 31 -8.67 -7.54 21.89
N PRO A 32 -7.34 -7.32 21.94
CA PRO A 32 -6.35 -8.35 22.31
C PRO A 32 -6.50 -8.87 23.75
N GLY A 33 -7.22 -8.14 24.60
CA GLY A 33 -7.47 -8.46 25.99
C GLY A 33 -8.45 -7.47 26.64
N MET A 34 -8.32 -7.26 27.94
CA MET A 34 -9.02 -6.17 28.63
C MET A 34 -8.38 -4.82 28.27
N VAL A 35 -9.19 -3.82 27.96
CA VAL A 35 -8.76 -2.45 27.70
C VAL A 35 -9.18 -1.56 28.86
N THR A 36 -8.22 -1.00 29.57
CA THR A 36 -8.43 -0.16 30.75
C THR A 36 -8.36 1.31 30.37
N PHE A 37 -9.35 2.08 30.83
CA PHE A 37 -9.44 3.53 30.73
C PHE A 37 -9.39 4.11 32.15
N GLY A 38 -8.18 4.39 32.64
CA GLY A 38 -7.96 4.77 34.05
C GLY A 38 -8.63 6.08 34.44
N GLU A 39 -8.66 7.07 33.54
CA GLU A 39 -9.33 8.37 33.79
C GLU A 39 -10.85 8.24 33.90
N PHE A 40 -11.42 7.21 33.28
CA PHE A 40 -12.86 6.97 33.23
C PHE A 40 -13.30 5.86 34.20
N ASP A 41 -12.37 5.28 34.98
CA ASP A 41 -12.60 4.15 35.90
C ASP A 41 -13.30 2.93 35.23
N VAL A 42 -13.01 2.66 33.95
CA VAL A 42 -13.62 1.56 33.19
C VAL A 42 -12.60 0.57 32.66
N ILE A 43 -12.93 -0.72 32.75
CA ILE A 43 -12.25 -1.81 32.06
C ILE A 43 -13.23 -2.43 31.07
N LEU A 44 -12.91 -2.38 29.79
CA LEU A 44 -13.68 -3.00 28.72
C LEU A 44 -13.13 -4.39 28.42
N GLY A 45 -14.01 -5.36 28.20
CA GLY A 45 -13.61 -6.72 27.89
C GLY A 45 -14.66 -7.47 27.07
N GLY A 46 -14.23 -8.62 26.55
CA GLY A 46 -15.07 -9.49 25.74
C GLY A 46 -15.27 -9.00 24.29
N PRO A 47 -15.77 -9.88 23.42
CA PRO A 47 -16.13 -9.52 22.05
C PRO A 47 -17.35 -8.59 22.00
N VAL A 48 -17.35 -7.66 21.06
CA VAL A 48 -18.57 -6.93 20.64
C VAL A 48 -19.13 -7.63 19.41
N ALA A 49 -20.38 -8.08 19.48
CA ALA A 49 -21.07 -8.71 18.36
C ALA A 49 -22.06 -7.71 17.72
N ALA A 50 -21.93 -7.48 16.42
CA ALA A 50 -22.79 -6.64 15.61
C ALA A 50 -23.62 -7.53 14.67
N PRO A 51 -24.87 -7.87 15.02
CA PRO A 51 -25.72 -8.69 14.17
C PRO A 51 -26.11 -7.94 12.88
N LEU A 52 -26.22 -8.67 11.78
CA LEU A 52 -26.73 -8.13 10.53
C LEU A 52 -28.25 -7.94 10.60
N ASP A 53 -28.73 -6.80 10.10
CA ASP A 53 -30.15 -6.52 9.95
C ASP A 53 -30.76 -7.22 8.72
N SER A 54 -32.05 -6.99 8.47
CA SER A 54 -32.76 -7.58 7.32
C SER A 54 -32.22 -7.18 5.95
N THR A 55 -31.39 -6.13 5.88
CA THR A 55 -30.71 -5.66 4.66
C THR A 55 -29.27 -6.18 4.53
N GLY A 56 -28.81 -6.99 5.49
CA GLY A 56 -27.46 -7.52 5.56
C GLY A 56 -26.44 -6.49 6.06
N ALA A 57 -26.92 -5.38 6.65
CA ALA A 57 -26.08 -4.31 7.16
C ALA A 57 -25.90 -4.42 8.69
N PHE A 58 -24.82 -3.83 9.21
CA PHE A 58 -24.66 -3.62 10.65
C PHE A 58 -24.13 -2.22 10.92
N GLU A 59 -24.35 -1.76 12.15
CA GLU A 59 -23.74 -0.56 12.71
C GLU A 59 -23.32 -0.87 14.15
N VAL A 60 -22.10 -0.47 14.53
CA VAL A 60 -21.59 -0.62 15.88
C VAL A 60 -20.68 0.56 16.24
N VAL A 61 -20.73 1.00 17.49
CA VAL A 61 -19.83 2.02 18.03
C VAL A 61 -18.80 1.34 18.92
N LEU A 62 -17.52 1.52 18.60
CA LEU A 62 -16.39 0.91 19.30
C LEU A 62 -15.44 1.99 19.83
N PRO A 63 -14.75 1.77 20.95
CA PRO A 63 -13.63 2.63 21.35
C PRO A 63 -12.59 2.76 20.23
N ALA A 64 -12.03 3.95 20.06
CA ALA A 64 -10.93 4.16 19.13
C ALA A 64 -9.67 3.41 19.60
N THR A 65 -8.84 2.92 18.67
CA THR A 65 -7.61 2.16 18.95
C THR A 65 -6.43 3.04 19.40
N ASP A 66 -6.60 4.36 19.39
CA ASP A 66 -5.63 5.39 19.78
C ASP A 66 -6.20 6.39 20.82
N ALA A 67 -7.31 6.04 21.47
CA ALA A 67 -7.86 6.81 22.59
C ALA A 67 -6.82 7.14 23.69
N PRO A 68 -6.71 8.40 24.15
CA PRO A 68 -5.75 8.80 25.18
C PRO A 68 -5.93 8.03 26.49
N GLY A 69 -4.82 7.68 27.14
CA GLY A 69 -4.81 7.09 28.49
C GLY A 69 -5.29 5.64 28.58
N MET A 70 -5.49 4.96 27.46
CA MET A 70 -5.87 3.54 27.46
C MET A 70 -4.67 2.60 27.69
N ILE A 71 -4.94 1.41 28.24
CA ILE A 71 -3.96 0.34 28.40
C ILE A 71 -4.58 -0.99 27.94
N PRO A 72 -3.94 -1.78 27.05
CA PRO A 72 -2.65 -1.51 26.38
C PRO A 72 -2.74 -0.42 25.31
N THR A 73 -1.60 0.15 24.91
CA THR A 73 -1.46 0.98 23.70
C THR A 73 -1.11 0.11 22.48
N ASP A 74 -1.15 0.69 21.28
CA ASP A 74 -0.61 0.08 20.05
C ASP A 74 -1.22 -1.28 19.68
N TRP A 75 -2.55 -1.37 19.69
CA TRP A 75 -3.29 -2.58 19.37
C TRP A 75 -4.35 -2.38 18.28
N SER A 76 -4.84 -3.50 17.74
CA SER A 76 -5.89 -3.55 16.70
C SER A 76 -7.04 -4.47 17.10
N TYR A 77 -8.21 -4.25 16.51
CA TYR A 77 -9.33 -5.17 16.67
C TYR A 77 -9.17 -6.38 15.75
N ALA A 78 -9.29 -7.58 16.32
CA ALA A 78 -9.54 -8.79 15.54
C ALA A 78 -11.02 -8.87 15.16
N VAL A 79 -11.31 -8.71 13.88
CA VAL A 79 -12.64 -8.81 13.27
C VAL A 79 -12.84 -10.25 12.80
N ALA A 80 -13.95 -10.88 13.19
CA ALA A 80 -14.39 -12.17 12.67
C ALA A 80 -15.78 -12.03 12.05
N GLU A 81 -15.87 -12.28 10.74
CA GLU A 81 -17.12 -12.31 9.99
C GLU A 81 -17.77 -13.68 10.21
N GLN A 82 -18.92 -13.74 10.90
CA GLN A 82 -19.67 -14.98 11.13
C GLN A 82 -20.95 -14.98 10.30
N LEU A 83 -20.79 -15.22 9.00
CA LEU A 83 -21.86 -15.14 8.02
C LEU A 83 -22.44 -16.53 7.75
N ALA A 84 -23.77 -16.60 7.62
CA ALA A 84 -24.48 -17.80 7.23
C ALA A 84 -24.43 -17.98 5.70
N GLY A 85 -24.20 -19.21 5.23
CA GLY A 85 -24.17 -19.52 3.80
C GLY A 85 -22.86 -19.16 3.09
N VAL A 86 -21.85 -18.67 3.81
CA VAL A 86 -20.50 -18.42 3.27
C VAL A 86 -19.59 -19.62 3.60
N PRO A 87 -18.90 -20.23 2.63
CA PRO A 87 -18.09 -21.44 2.84
C PRO A 87 -16.91 -21.26 3.79
N MET A 88 -16.35 -20.05 3.83
CA MET A 88 -15.20 -19.69 4.65
C MET A 88 -15.41 -18.30 5.26
N ASN A 89 -15.56 -18.28 6.57
CA ASN A 89 -15.61 -17.06 7.36
C ASN A 89 -14.19 -16.51 7.58
N ARG A 90 -14.02 -15.20 7.46
CA ARG A 90 -12.71 -14.54 7.47
C ARG A 90 -12.45 -13.89 8.82
N THR A 91 -11.18 -13.89 9.24
CA THR A 91 -10.71 -13.17 10.43
C THR A 91 -9.52 -12.29 10.05
N TYR A 92 -9.53 -11.02 10.46
CA TYR A 92 -8.47 -10.05 10.13
C TYR A 92 -8.35 -8.97 11.21
N GLN A 93 -7.31 -8.13 11.11
CA GLN A 93 -7.04 -7.05 12.05
C GLN A 93 -7.41 -5.69 11.43
N VAL A 94 -8.04 -4.81 12.21
CA VAL A 94 -8.33 -3.42 11.81
C VAL A 94 -7.92 -2.42 12.89
N LEU A 95 -7.43 -1.25 12.45
CA LEU A 95 -7.25 -0.07 13.29
C LEU A 95 -8.47 0.82 13.16
N LEU A 96 -8.91 1.42 14.27
CA LEU A 96 -10.03 2.35 14.33
C LEU A 96 -9.57 3.65 14.99
N PRO A 97 -8.80 4.50 14.30
CA PRO A 97 -8.25 5.71 14.89
C PRO A 97 -9.33 6.77 15.12
N ALA A 98 -9.17 7.57 16.17
CA ALA A 98 -10.14 8.58 16.59
C ALA A 98 -10.35 9.69 15.54
N GLU A 99 -9.36 9.94 14.69
CA GLU A 99 -9.44 10.88 13.56
C GLU A 99 -10.41 10.43 12.45
N THR A 100 -10.75 9.14 12.42
CA THR A 100 -11.72 8.56 11.49
C THR A 100 -12.94 8.08 12.29
N PRO A 101 -13.80 8.99 12.77
CA PRO A 101 -14.90 8.66 13.69
C PRO A 101 -16.03 7.86 13.05
N ALA A 102 -16.01 7.68 11.72
CA ALA A 102 -16.95 6.87 10.97
C ALA A 102 -16.24 6.14 9.84
N VAL A 103 -16.46 4.83 9.74
CA VAL A 103 -15.82 3.99 8.72
C VAL A 103 -16.77 2.89 8.24
N ASP A 104 -16.71 2.58 6.94
CA ASP A 104 -17.30 1.36 6.40
C ASP A 104 -16.24 0.25 6.45
N LEU A 105 -16.61 -0.90 7.00
CA LEU A 105 -15.75 -2.07 7.10
C LEU A 105 -15.23 -2.51 5.73
N ALA A 106 -15.98 -2.29 4.65
CA ALA A 106 -15.55 -2.59 3.28
C ALA A 106 -14.33 -1.78 2.83
N ASP A 107 -14.14 -0.56 3.38
CA ASP A 107 -13.03 0.32 3.01
C ASP A 107 -11.72 -0.01 3.73
N ILE A 108 -11.83 -0.61 4.92
CA ILE A 108 -10.68 -0.95 5.79
C ILE A 108 -10.38 -2.44 5.88
N ALA A 109 -11.29 -3.29 5.40
CA ALA A 109 -11.04 -4.73 5.33
C ALA A 109 -9.91 -5.01 4.33
N PRO A 110 -8.94 -5.88 4.67
CA PRO A 110 -7.84 -6.19 3.78
C PRO A 110 -8.33 -6.92 2.52
N THR A 111 -7.66 -6.65 1.39
CA THR A 111 -7.98 -7.23 0.08
C THR A 111 -7.83 -8.76 0.06
N ASP A 112 -6.91 -9.32 0.85
CA ASP A 112 -6.76 -10.78 1.07
C ASP A 112 -6.51 -11.11 2.55
N PRO A 113 -7.57 -11.40 3.33
CA PRO A 113 -7.46 -11.77 4.75
C PRO A 113 -6.95 -13.21 4.98
N THR A 114 -6.69 -14.00 3.94
CA THR A 114 -6.15 -15.38 4.09
C THR A 114 -4.63 -15.44 4.11
N THR A 115 -3.97 -14.31 3.84
CA THR A 115 -2.52 -14.18 3.99
C THR A 115 -2.15 -14.04 5.48
N PRO A 116 -1.21 -14.86 6.00
CA PRO A 116 -1.09 -15.08 7.45
C PRO A 116 -0.48 -13.93 8.27
N ASN A 117 -0.10 -12.80 7.66
CA ASN A 117 0.52 -11.68 8.35
C ASN A 117 0.06 -10.35 7.74
N TYR A 118 -1.13 -9.89 8.12
CA TYR A 118 -1.50 -8.49 7.93
C TYR A 118 -1.19 -7.74 9.23
N VAL A 119 -0.20 -6.86 9.21
CA VAL A 119 0.00 -5.86 10.26
C VAL A 119 -0.83 -4.65 9.84
N ALA A 120 -1.84 -4.30 10.61
CA ALA A 120 -2.49 -3.02 10.42
C ALA A 120 -1.48 -1.93 10.79
N VAL A 121 -0.90 -1.28 9.79
CA VAL A 121 -0.02 -0.12 9.98
C VAL A 121 -0.87 1.11 9.68
N ARG A 122 -0.95 2.03 10.64
CA ARG A 122 -1.50 3.37 10.42
C ARG A 122 -0.64 4.03 9.34
N GLY A 123 -1.26 4.40 8.21
CA GLY A 123 -0.59 5.28 7.25
C GLY A 123 -0.53 6.69 7.82
N ASP A 124 0.59 7.39 7.61
CA ASP A 124 0.71 8.79 8.02
C ASP A 124 -0.34 9.63 7.27
N SER A 125 -1.02 10.51 8.00
CA SER A 125 -1.91 11.50 7.40
C SER A 125 -1.11 12.46 6.51
N ALA A 126 -1.76 13.02 5.49
CA ALA A 126 -1.12 13.99 4.60
C ALA A 126 -0.55 15.22 5.35
N TYR A 127 -1.11 15.54 6.53
CA TYR A 127 -0.57 16.55 7.42
C TYR A 127 0.69 16.07 8.15
N GLU A 128 0.73 14.84 8.69
CA GLU A 128 1.92 14.26 9.32
C GLU A 128 3.08 14.16 8.32
N VAL A 129 2.81 13.75 7.08
CA VAL A 129 3.79 13.77 5.98
C VAL A 129 4.27 15.20 5.68
N ALA A 130 3.37 16.19 5.72
CA ALA A 130 3.76 17.59 5.52
C ALA A 130 4.66 18.10 6.65
N VAL A 131 4.36 17.75 7.91
CA VAL A 131 5.20 18.10 9.07
C VAL A 131 6.58 17.45 8.96
N GLU A 132 6.67 16.18 8.59
CA GLU A 132 7.94 15.50 8.36
C GLU A 132 8.73 16.14 7.19
N ALA A 133 8.03 16.61 6.17
CA ALA A 133 8.61 17.37 5.06
C ALA A 133 8.94 18.84 5.41
N GLY A 134 8.80 19.25 6.67
CA GLY A 134 9.21 20.57 7.18
C GLY A 134 8.10 21.61 7.29
N PHE A 135 6.82 21.23 7.17
CA PHE A 135 5.69 22.12 7.43
C PHE A 135 5.62 22.48 8.92
N VAL A 136 5.57 23.77 9.22
CA VAL A 136 5.40 24.30 10.58
C VAL A 136 4.06 25.01 10.66
N GLY A 137 3.12 24.42 11.39
CA GLY A 137 1.78 24.97 11.59
C GLY A 137 0.84 23.94 12.22
N THR A 138 -0.43 24.28 12.40
CA THR A 138 -1.49 23.34 12.81
C THR A 138 -2.17 22.69 11.60
N VAL A 139 -2.99 21.65 11.83
CA VAL A 139 -3.81 21.02 10.77
C VAL A 139 -4.68 22.05 10.04
N GLU A 140 -5.25 23.01 10.78
CA GLU A 140 -6.10 24.07 10.21
C GLU A 140 -5.29 25.01 9.30
N GLN A 141 -4.07 25.35 9.70
CA GLN A 141 -3.17 26.17 8.89
C GLN A 141 -2.71 25.44 7.63
N TRP A 142 -2.48 24.13 7.74
CA TRP A 142 -2.16 23.28 6.60
C TRP A 142 -3.32 23.21 5.61
N LEU A 143 -4.54 22.94 6.08
CA LEU A 143 -5.73 22.91 5.22
C LEU A 143 -5.99 24.26 4.52
N ALA A 144 -5.78 25.38 5.22
CA ALA A 144 -5.89 26.71 4.64
C ALA A 144 -4.85 26.95 3.53
N SER A 145 -3.66 26.36 3.63
CA SER A 145 -2.59 26.48 2.62
C SER A 145 -2.89 25.75 1.31
N LEU A 146 -3.77 24.73 1.33
CA LEU A 146 -4.14 23.94 0.16
C LEU A 146 -5.16 24.64 -0.75
N ILE A 147 -5.78 25.72 -0.26
CA ILE A 147 -6.75 26.51 -1.02
C ILE A 147 -5.99 27.68 -1.66
N GLY A 148 -5.70 27.56 -2.96
CA GLY A 148 -5.17 28.70 -3.72
C GLY A 148 -6.17 29.87 -3.73
N PRO A 149 -5.69 31.13 -3.81
CA PRO A 149 -6.59 32.28 -3.93
C PRO A 149 -7.51 32.09 -5.15
N ARG A 150 -8.80 32.36 -4.95
CA ARG A 150 -9.79 32.41 -6.05
C ARG A 150 -9.25 33.41 -7.08
N GLY A 151 -9.11 32.98 -8.34
CA GLY A 151 -8.73 33.87 -9.43
C GLY A 151 -9.69 35.06 -9.48
N ASP A 152 -9.15 36.26 -9.64
CA ASP A 152 -9.93 37.49 -9.70
C ASP A 152 -11.02 37.38 -10.78
N THR A 153 -12.26 37.69 -10.41
CA THR A 153 -13.35 37.86 -11.38
C THR A 153 -12.94 38.94 -12.36
N GLY A 154 -12.86 38.61 -13.66
CA GLY A 154 -12.53 39.57 -14.71
C GLY A 154 -13.44 40.80 -14.65
N ALA A 155 -12.86 41.99 -14.78
CA ALA A 155 -13.59 43.25 -14.71
C ALA A 155 -14.72 43.30 -15.75
N THR A 156 -15.93 43.58 -15.29
CA THR A 156 -17.07 43.94 -16.14
C THR A 156 -16.68 45.17 -16.97
N GLY A 157 -16.79 45.08 -18.30
CA GLY A 157 -16.50 46.21 -19.20
C GLY A 157 -17.35 47.43 -18.84
N GLN A 158 -16.74 48.62 -18.90
CA GLN A 158 -17.45 49.88 -18.63
C GLN A 158 -18.61 50.07 -19.63
N THR A 159 -19.80 50.31 -19.10
CA THR A 159 -20.95 50.82 -19.86
C THR A 159 -20.57 52.17 -20.48
N GLY A 160 -20.68 52.32 -21.80
CA GLY A 160 -20.45 53.61 -22.46
C GLY A 160 -21.43 54.68 -21.96
N PRO A 161 -21.07 55.98 -22.05
CA PRO A 161 -21.92 57.06 -21.58
C PRO A 161 -23.27 57.05 -22.32
N ALA A 162 -24.35 57.32 -21.58
CA ALA A 162 -25.67 57.51 -22.14
C ALA A 162 -25.68 58.75 -23.04
N GLY A 163 -26.21 58.65 -24.26
CA GLY A 163 -26.37 59.80 -25.15
C GLY A 163 -27.47 60.74 -24.67
N ASP A 164 -27.29 62.04 -24.93
CA ASP A 164 -28.23 63.12 -24.58
C ASP A 164 -29.63 62.86 -25.17
N ASP A 165 -30.67 63.31 -24.49
CA ASP A 165 -32.04 63.08 -24.96
C ASP A 165 -32.46 64.07 -26.06
N ALA A 166 -33.34 63.62 -26.96
CA ALA A 166 -33.74 64.39 -28.14
C ALA A 166 -34.47 65.72 -27.83
N TYR A 167 -35.00 65.88 -26.62
CA TYR A 167 -35.64 67.13 -26.19
C TYR A 167 -34.58 68.16 -25.78
N GLU A 168 -33.50 67.73 -25.11
CA GLU A 168 -32.37 68.60 -24.77
C GLU A 168 -31.67 69.14 -26.02
N VAL A 169 -31.52 68.30 -27.06
CA VAL A 169 -31.02 68.73 -28.37
C VAL A 169 -31.97 69.75 -29.03
N ALA A 170 -33.30 69.58 -28.90
CA ALA A 170 -34.27 70.52 -29.45
C ALA A 170 -34.22 71.89 -28.74
N VAL A 171 -34.07 71.90 -27.41
CA VAL A 171 -33.89 73.14 -26.62
C VAL A 171 -32.60 73.85 -27.02
N ALA A 172 -31.49 73.12 -27.18
CA ALA A 172 -30.21 73.69 -27.62
C ALA A 172 -30.28 74.27 -29.05
N ALA A 173 -31.10 73.70 -29.93
CA ALA A 173 -31.38 74.21 -31.27
C ALA A 173 -32.40 75.36 -31.31
N GLY A 174 -32.88 75.85 -30.16
CA GLY A 174 -33.75 77.02 -30.04
C GLY A 174 -35.23 76.73 -29.81
N PHE A 175 -35.62 75.51 -29.45
CA PHE A 175 -37.00 75.21 -29.04
C PHE A 175 -37.32 75.86 -27.67
N VAL A 176 -38.41 76.62 -27.60
CA VAL A 176 -38.89 77.26 -26.37
C VAL A 176 -40.22 76.62 -25.96
N GLY A 177 -40.20 75.88 -24.86
CA GLY A 177 -41.36 75.15 -24.32
C GLY A 177 -40.90 74.04 -23.38
N ASP A 178 -41.84 73.38 -22.70
CA ASP A 178 -41.55 72.18 -21.92
C ASP A 178 -41.59 70.90 -22.80
N ARG A 179 -41.21 69.75 -22.22
CA ARG A 179 -41.19 68.47 -22.95
C ARG A 179 -42.57 68.06 -23.46
N ALA A 180 -43.64 68.44 -22.78
CA ALA A 180 -45.00 68.14 -23.20
C ALA A 180 -45.40 68.99 -24.43
N ALA A 181 -45.03 70.27 -24.45
CA ALA A 181 -45.20 71.15 -25.61
C ALA A 181 -44.38 70.67 -26.81
N TRP A 182 -43.17 70.15 -26.58
CA TRP A 182 -42.34 69.56 -27.63
C TRP A 182 -43.01 68.34 -28.26
N LEU A 183 -43.49 67.39 -27.45
CA LEU A 183 -44.22 66.22 -27.95
C LEU A 183 -45.50 66.58 -28.72
N ALA A 184 -46.22 67.61 -28.30
CA ALA A 184 -47.41 68.09 -29.01
C ALA A 184 -47.06 68.75 -30.37
N SER A 185 -45.88 69.37 -30.49
CA SER A 185 -45.42 69.98 -31.75
C SER A 185 -45.11 68.96 -32.86
N LEU A 186 -44.84 67.70 -32.49
CA LEU A 186 -44.49 66.63 -33.42
C LEU A 186 -45.71 66.03 -34.15
N VAL A 187 -46.94 66.47 -33.82
CA VAL A 187 -48.18 65.98 -34.43
C VAL A 187 -48.89 67.12 -35.16
N GLY A 188 -48.67 67.24 -36.47
CA GLY A 188 -49.39 68.17 -37.33
C GLY A 188 -50.79 67.66 -37.73
N PRO A 189 -51.81 68.53 -37.88
CA PRO A 189 -53.09 68.15 -38.44
C PRO A 189 -52.98 67.80 -39.94
N ARG A 190 -53.82 66.85 -40.38
CA ARG A 190 -53.95 66.41 -41.78
C ARG A 190 -54.33 67.59 -42.67
N GLY A 191 -53.46 67.98 -43.60
CA GLY A 191 -53.68 69.10 -44.51
C GLY A 191 -54.85 68.87 -45.50
N ALA A 192 -55.59 69.94 -45.78
CA ALA A 192 -56.52 70.01 -46.90
C ALA A 192 -55.77 70.28 -48.21
N THR A 193 -56.28 69.71 -49.30
CA THR A 193 -55.76 69.82 -50.68
C THR A 193 -55.78 71.28 -51.16
N GLY A 194 -54.73 71.66 -51.91
CA GLY A 194 -54.26 73.04 -52.10
C GLY A 194 -55.01 73.94 -53.09
N GLU A 195 -54.45 75.15 -53.26
CA GLU A 195 -54.56 75.95 -54.48
C GLU A 195 -53.18 76.47 -54.91
N THR A 196 -52.97 76.46 -56.22
CA THR A 196 -51.76 76.83 -56.96
C THR A 196 -51.62 78.35 -57.06
N GLY A 197 -50.39 78.89 -56.92
CA GLY A 197 -50.09 80.31 -57.13
C GLY A 197 -48.63 80.61 -57.51
N GLU A 198 -48.44 80.78 -58.82
CA GLU A 198 -47.45 81.52 -59.64
C GLU A 198 -45.93 81.53 -59.34
N GLN A 199 -45.17 81.20 -60.40
CA GLN A 199 -43.72 81.19 -60.53
C GLN A 199 -43.18 82.59 -60.89
N GLY A 200 -42.26 83.13 -60.10
CA GLY A 200 -41.45 84.32 -60.44
C GLY A 200 -40.26 83.98 -61.35
N PRO A 201 -39.81 84.91 -62.22
CA PRO A 201 -38.86 84.62 -63.30
C PRO A 201 -37.41 84.36 -62.81
N PRO A 202 -36.61 83.56 -63.54
CA PRO A 202 -35.26 83.20 -63.13
C PRO A 202 -34.27 84.37 -63.28
N GLY A 203 -33.54 84.68 -62.20
CA GLY A 203 -32.34 85.53 -62.22
C GLY A 203 -31.09 84.73 -62.59
N THR A 204 -30.22 85.35 -63.38
CA THR A 204 -29.03 84.81 -64.07
C THR A 204 -27.93 84.25 -63.16
N ASN A 205 -27.23 83.20 -63.62
CA ASN A 205 -26.03 82.63 -63.00
C ASN A 205 -24.97 83.71 -62.68
N GLY A 206 -24.61 83.82 -61.40
CA GLY A 206 -23.40 84.49 -60.93
C GLY A 206 -22.20 83.54 -60.95
N ALA A 207 -21.01 84.10 -61.17
CA ALA A 207 -19.73 83.42 -61.39
C ALA A 207 -19.30 82.45 -60.28
N ASP A 208 -18.45 81.48 -60.66
CA ASP A 208 -17.77 80.54 -59.76
C ASP A 208 -17.10 81.27 -58.58
N GLY A 209 -17.41 80.85 -57.36
CA GLY A 209 -16.84 81.40 -56.13
C GLY A 209 -15.39 80.95 -55.89
N ALA A 210 -14.56 81.85 -55.35
CA ALA A 210 -13.20 81.59 -54.91
C ALA A 210 -13.12 80.40 -53.91
N PRO A 211 -11.94 79.73 -53.76
CA PRO A 211 -11.78 78.56 -52.90
C PRO A 211 -12.33 78.81 -51.50
N GLY A 212 -13.20 77.91 -51.01
CA GLY A 212 -13.84 78.05 -49.70
C GLY A 212 -12.80 78.12 -48.58
N VAL A 213 -12.70 79.29 -47.94
CA VAL A 213 -12.06 79.41 -46.63
C VAL A 213 -12.82 78.53 -45.65
N VAL A 214 -12.12 77.63 -44.96
CA VAL A 214 -12.68 76.83 -43.87
C VAL A 214 -13.34 77.80 -42.88
N GLN A 215 -14.67 77.77 -42.79
CA GLN A 215 -15.41 78.75 -41.98
C GLN A 215 -15.40 78.38 -40.49
N SER A 216 -15.16 77.12 -40.14
CA SER A 216 -14.96 76.71 -38.76
C SER A 216 -14.08 75.47 -38.61
N VAL A 217 -13.27 75.43 -37.55
CA VAL A 217 -12.57 74.23 -37.08
C VAL A 217 -12.82 74.10 -35.58
N ASN A 218 -13.28 72.93 -35.15
CA ASN A 218 -13.56 72.59 -33.75
C ASN A 218 -14.36 73.66 -32.96
N GLY A 219 -15.38 74.24 -33.58
CA GLY A 219 -16.27 75.22 -32.94
C GLY A 219 -15.81 76.68 -33.01
N GLN A 220 -14.60 76.98 -33.49
CA GLN A 220 -14.15 78.34 -33.74
C GLN A 220 -14.52 78.80 -35.15
N SER A 221 -15.28 79.89 -35.28
CA SER A 221 -15.76 80.42 -36.57
C SER A 221 -15.41 81.91 -36.72
N THR A 222 -14.17 82.20 -37.09
CA THR A 222 -13.68 83.56 -37.35
C THR A 222 -12.91 83.59 -38.69
N ALA A 223 -12.71 84.79 -39.25
CA ALA A 223 -12.09 84.98 -40.57
C ALA A 223 -10.64 84.47 -40.66
N ALA A 224 -9.95 84.31 -39.53
CA ALA A 224 -8.65 83.66 -39.42
C ALA A 224 -8.67 82.73 -38.20
N VAL A 225 -8.90 81.44 -38.41
CA VAL A 225 -8.92 80.43 -37.35
C VAL A 225 -7.48 80.18 -36.87
N VAL A 226 -7.17 80.58 -35.64
CA VAL A 226 -5.90 80.31 -34.97
C VAL A 226 -6.18 79.24 -33.91
N LEU A 227 -5.57 78.07 -34.06
CA LEU A 227 -5.73 76.95 -33.13
C LEU A 227 -4.48 76.83 -32.27
N ASP A 228 -4.65 76.61 -30.98
CA ASP A 228 -3.58 76.12 -30.12
C ASP A 228 -3.60 74.58 -30.04
N ALA A 229 -2.66 74.01 -29.28
CA ALA A 229 -2.57 72.56 -29.15
C ALA A 229 -3.79 71.96 -28.42
N ALA A 230 -4.41 72.69 -27.48
CA ALA A 230 -5.60 72.24 -26.77
C ALA A 230 -6.83 72.20 -27.68
N ASP A 231 -6.93 73.13 -28.63
CA ASP A 231 -8.01 73.18 -29.62
C ASP A 231 -8.09 71.93 -30.53
N VAL A 232 -7.04 71.11 -30.60
CA VAL A 232 -7.01 69.89 -31.45
C VAL A 232 -6.57 68.63 -30.69
N GLY A 233 -6.45 68.70 -29.36
CA GLY A 233 -5.94 67.60 -28.54
C GLY A 233 -4.47 67.22 -28.83
N ALA A 234 -3.70 68.15 -29.40
CA ALA A 234 -2.28 67.98 -29.66
C ALA A 234 -1.45 68.25 -28.40
N VAL A 235 -0.23 67.73 -28.40
CA VAL A 235 0.75 68.01 -27.35
C VAL A 235 1.33 69.42 -27.57
N PRO A 236 1.27 70.33 -26.58
CA PRO A 236 1.89 71.65 -26.70
C PRO A 236 3.39 71.53 -26.98
N ASP A 237 3.94 72.46 -27.77
CA ASP A 237 5.39 72.56 -28.06
C ASP A 237 6.25 72.78 -26.79
N THR A 238 5.60 73.19 -25.69
CA THR A 238 6.17 73.33 -24.35
C THR A 238 6.20 72.04 -23.51
N ALA A 239 5.48 70.99 -23.92
CA ALA A 239 5.39 69.73 -23.15
C ALA A 239 6.59 68.76 -23.32
N PRO A 240 7.31 68.70 -24.46
CA PRO A 240 8.52 67.90 -24.60
C PRO A 240 9.57 68.18 -23.53
N GLY A 241 9.88 67.20 -22.67
CA GLY A 241 10.95 67.29 -21.67
C GLY A 241 10.65 68.16 -20.44
N ALA A 242 9.44 68.69 -20.29
CA ALA A 242 9.01 69.40 -19.09
C ALA A 242 8.54 68.42 -17.99
N ALA A 243 8.66 68.82 -16.71
CA ALA A 243 8.13 68.03 -15.59
C ALA A 243 6.61 67.87 -15.71
N GLY A 244 6.13 66.63 -15.80
CA GLY A 244 4.71 66.31 -16.06
C GLY A 244 4.28 66.41 -17.54
N GLY A 245 5.22 66.65 -18.46
CA GLY A 245 5.00 66.65 -19.91
C GLY A 245 5.23 65.28 -20.56
N VAL A 246 5.55 65.28 -21.86
CA VAL A 246 5.81 64.05 -22.62
C VAL A 246 7.32 63.77 -22.73
N ALA A 247 7.69 62.50 -22.59
CA ALA A 247 9.05 62.05 -22.84
C ALA A 247 9.32 61.99 -24.35
N GLN A 248 10.38 62.63 -24.81
CA GLN A 248 10.85 62.53 -26.19
C GLN A 248 11.74 61.30 -26.36
N LEU A 249 11.71 60.71 -27.54
CA LEU A 249 12.62 59.62 -27.91
C LEU A 249 13.85 60.19 -28.63
N ASP A 250 15.01 59.58 -28.43
CA ASP A 250 16.22 59.83 -29.22
C ASP A 250 16.14 59.17 -30.60
N GLU A 251 17.20 59.33 -31.39
CA GLU A 251 17.34 58.74 -32.73
C GLU A 251 17.24 57.20 -32.74
N THR A 252 17.35 56.54 -31.58
CA THR A 252 17.21 55.09 -31.40
C THR A 252 15.82 54.66 -30.93
N GLY A 253 14.89 55.61 -30.75
CA GLY A 253 13.53 55.35 -30.28
C GLY A 253 13.44 55.14 -28.77
N LYS A 254 14.42 55.62 -27.98
CA LYS A 254 14.44 55.47 -26.51
C LYS A 254 14.34 56.83 -25.81
N VAL A 255 13.74 56.86 -24.61
CA VAL A 255 13.74 58.08 -23.79
C VAL A 255 15.16 58.39 -23.31
N PRO A 256 15.75 59.58 -23.62
CA PRO A 256 17.06 59.96 -23.13
C PRO A 256 17.13 59.94 -21.60
N ALA A 257 18.27 59.50 -21.07
CA ALA A 257 18.49 59.43 -19.62
C ALA A 257 18.28 60.78 -18.90
N ALA A 258 18.53 61.90 -19.58
CA ALA A 258 18.32 63.24 -19.04
C ALA A 258 16.84 63.58 -18.74
N GLN A 259 15.89 62.82 -19.29
CA GLN A 259 14.45 62.99 -19.05
C GLN A 259 13.91 62.05 -17.96
N LEU A 260 14.73 61.11 -17.48
CA LEU A 260 14.36 60.25 -16.37
C LEU A 260 14.63 60.97 -15.05
N PRO A 261 13.81 60.77 -14.00
CA PRO A 261 14.10 61.27 -12.67
C PRO A 261 15.49 60.81 -12.21
N ALA A 262 16.17 61.62 -11.38
CA ALA A 262 17.39 61.19 -10.72
C ALA A 262 17.06 60.02 -9.78
N LEU A 263 17.23 58.78 -10.27
CA LEU A 263 16.95 57.56 -9.53
C LEU A 263 18.01 57.39 -8.43
N SER A 264 17.64 57.60 -7.17
CA SER A 264 18.46 57.23 -6.01
C SER A 264 18.42 55.73 -5.69
N GLY A 265 18.02 54.85 -6.62
CA GLY A 265 17.97 53.41 -6.37
C GLY A 265 17.68 52.48 -7.55
N GLY A 266 17.67 52.96 -8.79
CA GLY A 266 17.37 52.14 -9.99
C GLY A 266 18.51 52.15 -11.00
N GLY A 267 19.73 51.80 -10.58
CA GLY A 267 20.85 51.60 -11.50
C GLY A 267 20.74 50.29 -12.27
N THR A 268 21.46 50.17 -13.39
CA THR A 268 21.76 48.89 -14.05
C THR A 268 22.12 47.84 -13.01
N VAL A 269 21.52 46.64 -13.11
CA VAL A 269 21.87 45.47 -12.28
C VAL A 269 23.39 45.42 -12.15
N GLN A 270 23.96 45.54 -10.95
CA GLN A 270 25.43 45.59 -10.84
C GLN A 270 26.05 44.20 -10.84
N THR A 271 25.37 43.23 -10.20
CA THR A 271 25.67 41.80 -10.28
C THR A 271 24.43 40.96 -10.01
N VAL A 272 24.37 39.74 -10.55
CA VAL A 272 23.49 38.66 -10.09
C VAL A 272 24.38 37.47 -9.74
N ALA A 273 24.25 36.93 -8.52
CA ALA A 273 25.10 35.85 -8.02
C ALA A 273 26.62 36.11 -8.17
N GLY A 274 27.05 37.37 -8.10
CA GLY A 274 28.46 37.77 -8.27
C GLY A 274 28.92 37.98 -9.72
N VAL A 275 28.07 37.73 -10.71
CA VAL A 275 28.38 37.96 -12.14
C VAL A 275 27.93 39.37 -12.54
N SER A 276 28.87 40.18 -13.02
CA SER A 276 28.58 41.52 -13.55
C SER A 276 27.97 41.46 -14.95
N PRO A 277 27.09 42.40 -15.32
CA PRO A 277 26.53 42.45 -16.66
C PRO A 277 27.56 42.80 -17.74
N ASP A 278 27.26 42.41 -18.97
CA ASP A 278 27.99 42.83 -20.15
C ASP A 278 27.77 44.33 -20.49
N ALA A 279 28.43 44.82 -21.54
CA ALA A 279 28.32 46.22 -21.99
C ALA A 279 26.89 46.62 -22.41
N ASN A 280 25.98 45.66 -22.58
CA ASN A 280 24.58 45.88 -22.93
C ASN A 280 23.63 45.71 -21.72
N GLY A 281 24.16 45.40 -20.53
CA GLY A 281 23.39 45.20 -19.30
C GLY A 281 22.85 43.78 -19.10
N ASN A 282 23.25 42.79 -19.90
CA ASN A 282 22.81 41.41 -19.74
C ASN A 282 23.70 40.66 -18.76
N VAL A 283 23.10 39.85 -17.87
CA VAL A 283 23.85 38.93 -17.00
C VAL A 283 23.70 37.51 -17.53
N ALA A 284 24.80 36.94 -18.04
CA ALA A 284 24.85 35.55 -18.50
C ALA A 284 25.27 34.64 -17.35
N LEU A 285 24.32 33.87 -16.81
CA LEU A 285 24.58 32.90 -15.76
C LEU A 285 24.89 31.53 -16.36
N VAL A 286 25.92 30.86 -15.86
CA VAL A 286 26.17 29.43 -16.09
C VAL A 286 25.50 28.60 -14.97
N PRO A 287 25.26 27.30 -15.17
CA PRO A 287 24.62 26.46 -14.15
C PRO A 287 25.27 26.57 -12.76
N ALA A 288 26.60 26.69 -12.69
CA ALA A 288 27.31 26.84 -11.44
C ALA A 288 26.92 28.11 -10.65
N ASP A 289 26.53 29.20 -11.34
CA ASP A 289 26.17 30.49 -10.71
C ASP A 289 24.84 30.41 -9.93
N VAL A 290 24.00 29.41 -10.23
CA VAL A 290 22.73 29.15 -9.53
C VAL A 290 22.76 27.84 -8.74
N GLY A 291 23.94 27.25 -8.56
CA GLY A 291 24.10 25.96 -7.86
C GLY A 291 23.65 24.73 -8.66
N ALA A 292 23.42 24.87 -9.97
CA ALA A 292 23.11 23.76 -10.86
C ALA A 292 24.41 23.15 -11.44
N ALA A 293 24.52 21.82 -11.43
CA ALA A 293 25.71 21.14 -11.96
C ALA A 293 25.71 21.13 -13.50
N THR A 294 26.87 21.33 -14.13
CA THR A 294 27.03 21.55 -15.58
C THR A 294 26.97 20.29 -16.45
N ALA A 295 26.87 19.09 -15.87
CA ALA A 295 26.62 17.85 -16.61
C ALA A 295 25.98 16.81 -15.68
N ALA A 296 24.90 16.18 -16.16
CA ALA A 296 24.22 14.99 -15.62
C ALA A 296 24.34 14.77 -14.10
N HIS A 297 23.25 15.04 -13.38
CA HIS A 297 23.10 14.59 -11.99
C HIS A 297 23.04 13.05 -11.92
N THR A 298 24.19 12.37 -11.97
CA THR A 298 24.30 10.99 -11.50
C THR A 298 24.41 11.02 -9.98
N HIS A 299 23.26 10.91 -9.32
CA HIS A 299 23.24 10.62 -7.90
C HIS A 299 23.62 9.15 -7.69
N THR A 300 24.71 8.90 -6.96
CA THR A 300 24.99 7.57 -6.42
C THR A 300 23.87 7.17 -5.47
N ALA A 301 23.61 5.87 -5.32
CA ALA A 301 22.56 5.38 -4.42
C ALA A 301 22.75 5.95 -2.99
N ALA A 302 24.01 6.06 -2.52
CA ALA A 302 24.34 6.67 -1.24
C ALA A 302 23.90 8.14 -1.10
N GLN A 303 23.99 8.93 -2.18
CA GLN A 303 23.65 10.36 -2.16
C GLN A 303 22.15 10.63 -2.08
N VAL A 304 21.31 9.63 -2.37
CA VAL A 304 19.83 9.73 -2.31
C VAL A 304 19.23 8.79 -1.27
N GLY A 305 20.05 8.20 -0.40
CA GLY A 305 19.59 7.22 0.59
C GLY A 305 19.05 5.92 -0.02
N ALA A 306 19.34 5.65 -1.29
CA ALA A 306 18.96 4.42 -1.97
C ALA A 306 19.99 3.31 -1.76
N LEU A 307 19.52 2.07 -1.80
CA LEU A 307 20.39 0.89 -1.85
C LEU A 307 20.93 0.67 -3.27
N ALA A 308 22.22 0.39 -3.39
CA ALA A 308 22.83 0.10 -4.68
C ALA A 308 22.21 -1.14 -5.31
N THR A 309 22.05 -1.16 -6.64
CA THR A 309 21.52 -2.33 -7.36
C THR A 309 22.38 -3.58 -7.18
N THR A 310 23.67 -3.40 -6.91
CA THR A 310 24.64 -4.44 -6.55
C THR A 310 24.33 -5.11 -5.20
N ALA A 311 23.51 -4.50 -4.34
CA ALA A 311 23.05 -5.10 -3.09
C ALA A 311 21.91 -6.12 -3.32
N ARG A 312 21.30 -6.18 -4.51
CA ARG A 312 20.24 -7.14 -4.79
C ARG A 312 20.79 -8.56 -4.84
N ALA A 313 20.17 -9.46 -4.08
CA ALA A 313 20.53 -10.87 -3.98
C ALA A 313 22.01 -11.13 -3.59
N ALA A 314 22.66 -10.15 -2.96
CA ALA A 314 23.98 -10.28 -2.37
C ALA A 314 23.88 -10.71 -0.89
N ALA A 315 24.93 -11.35 -0.37
CA ALA A 315 25.03 -11.63 1.07
C ALA A 315 24.97 -10.32 1.87
N ASN A 316 24.13 -10.28 2.92
CA ASN A 316 23.82 -9.07 3.71
C ASN A 316 23.24 -7.90 2.87
N GLY A 317 22.73 -8.19 1.67
CA GLY A 317 22.06 -7.24 0.80
C GLY A 317 20.54 -7.28 0.95
N VAL A 318 19.84 -6.88 -0.10
CA VAL A 318 18.37 -6.93 -0.16
C VAL A 318 17.88 -8.07 -1.02
N ALA A 319 16.82 -8.74 -0.59
CA ALA A 319 16.16 -9.75 -1.41
C ALA A 319 15.53 -9.11 -2.66
N SER A 320 15.63 -9.80 -3.79
CA SER A 320 14.91 -9.48 -5.02
C SER A 320 13.52 -10.13 -5.01
N LEU A 321 12.59 -9.56 -5.77
CA LEU A 321 11.26 -10.12 -5.98
C LEU A 321 11.21 -10.92 -7.28
N ASP A 322 10.43 -12.00 -7.30
CA ASP A 322 10.05 -12.72 -8.53
C ASP A 322 9.05 -11.91 -9.38
N ALA A 323 8.69 -12.44 -10.55
CA ALA A 323 7.70 -11.81 -11.43
C ALA A 323 6.30 -11.70 -10.82
N SER A 324 6.06 -12.38 -9.71
CA SER A 324 4.84 -12.29 -8.91
C SER A 324 5.01 -11.39 -7.69
N THR A 325 6.04 -10.56 -7.65
CA THR A 325 6.33 -9.59 -6.57
C THR A 325 6.60 -10.22 -5.20
N ARG A 326 7.07 -11.49 -5.15
CA ARG A 326 7.41 -12.17 -3.89
C ARG A 326 8.90 -12.40 -3.77
N VAL A 327 9.42 -12.37 -2.53
CA VAL A 327 10.80 -12.82 -2.28
C VAL A 327 10.89 -14.33 -2.58
N PRO A 328 11.74 -14.78 -3.52
CA PRO A 328 11.94 -16.20 -3.76
C PRO A 328 12.37 -16.91 -2.48
N ILE A 329 11.82 -18.09 -2.20
CA ILE A 329 12.11 -18.85 -0.98
C ILE A 329 13.60 -19.14 -0.79
N ALA A 330 14.36 -19.25 -1.89
CA ALA A 330 15.81 -19.42 -1.87
C ALA A 330 16.59 -18.20 -1.31
N GLN A 331 15.95 -17.04 -1.21
CA GLN A 331 16.52 -15.81 -0.63
C GLN A 331 16.07 -15.58 0.81
N LEU A 332 15.12 -16.38 1.32
CA LEU A 332 14.75 -16.35 2.72
C LEU A 332 15.78 -17.16 3.51
N PRO A 333 16.19 -16.69 4.70
CA PRO A 333 16.88 -17.55 5.65
C PRO A 333 16.06 -18.82 5.89
N ALA A 334 16.74 -19.96 6.08
CA ALA A 334 16.07 -21.20 6.44
C ALA A 334 15.08 -20.92 7.59
N ALA A 335 13.80 -21.22 7.37
CA ALA A 335 12.72 -20.92 8.30
C ALA A 335 12.83 -21.81 9.54
N ALA A 336 13.79 -21.50 10.42
CA ALA A 336 13.79 -22.05 11.76
C ALA A 336 12.60 -21.44 12.49
N GLY A 337 11.66 -22.28 12.91
CA GLY A 337 10.56 -21.85 13.76
C GLY A 337 11.13 -21.11 14.97
N ARG A 338 10.79 -19.83 15.12
CA ARG A 338 11.29 -19.03 16.24
C ARG A 338 10.65 -19.54 17.53
N ASN A 339 11.48 -19.78 18.55
CA ASN A 339 11.06 -20.14 19.90
C ASN A 339 10.13 -21.38 19.97
N MET A 340 10.35 -22.38 19.10
CA MET A 340 9.62 -23.66 19.15
C MET A 340 10.58 -24.85 19.12
N TRP A 341 10.13 -25.99 19.64
CA TRP A 341 10.87 -27.24 19.57
C TRP A 341 10.88 -27.78 18.15
N THR A 342 11.99 -27.56 17.45
CA THR A 342 12.26 -28.16 16.14
C THR A 342 13.04 -29.47 16.34
N PRO A 343 13.04 -30.39 15.35
CA PRO A 343 13.89 -31.58 15.43
C PRO A 343 15.37 -31.18 15.62
N GLN A 344 15.82 -30.10 14.97
CA GLN A 344 17.19 -29.58 15.06
C GLN A 344 17.52 -29.05 16.47
N ALA A 345 16.57 -28.40 17.15
CA ALA A 345 16.75 -27.98 18.54
C ALA A 345 16.95 -29.15 19.51
N LEU A 346 16.55 -30.36 19.11
CA LEU A 346 16.70 -31.59 19.88
C LEU A 346 17.81 -32.52 19.33
N GLY A 347 18.63 -32.04 18.39
CA GLY A 347 19.75 -32.80 17.82
C GLY A 347 19.39 -33.76 16.68
N PHE A 348 18.17 -33.69 16.15
CA PHE A 348 17.75 -34.44 14.97
C PHE A 348 17.85 -33.58 13.71
N ALA A 349 18.09 -34.22 12.56
CA ALA A 349 18.09 -33.55 11.27
C ALA A 349 16.66 -33.35 10.72
N ALA A 350 15.77 -34.30 10.97
CA ALA A 350 14.35 -34.24 10.62
C ALA A 350 13.55 -35.26 11.45
N TRP A 351 12.23 -35.08 11.57
CA TRP A 351 11.32 -36.09 12.14
C TRP A 351 10.05 -36.22 11.31
N SER A 352 9.37 -37.37 11.42
CA SER A 352 8.09 -37.61 10.75
C SER A 352 6.96 -36.75 11.36
N CYS A 353 7.03 -36.55 12.67
CA CYS A 353 6.28 -35.58 13.46
C CYS A 353 6.96 -35.40 14.82
N ASP A 354 6.58 -34.38 15.56
CA ASP A 354 7.04 -34.18 16.94
C ASP A 354 6.49 -35.30 17.84
N PRO A 355 7.34 -36.16 18.44
CA PRO A 355 6.89 -37.24 19.32
C PRO A 355 6.16 -36.75 20.57
N TYR A 356 6.40 -35.52 21.03
CA TYR A 356 5.73 -34.94 22.20
C TYR A 356 4.23 -34.70 21.95
N THR A 357 3.87 -34.40 20.71
CA THR A 357 2.48 -34.08 20.33
C THR A 357 1.59 -35.32 20.20
N VAL A 358 2.14 -36.52 20.37
CA VAL A 358 1.43 -37.79 20.19
C VAL A 358 1.38 -38.57 21.49
N ALA A 359 0.18 -39.01 21.87
CA ALA A 359 -0.06 -39.85 23.03
C ALA A 359 -0.51 -41.25 22.58
N ASN A 360 0.20 -42.29 23.02
CA ASN A 360 -0.19 -43.68 22.79
C ASN A 360 -0.64 -44.33 24.10
N PRO A 361 -1.95 -44.61 24.26
CA PRO A 361 -2.47 -45.23 25.47
C PRO A 361 -2.14 -46.72 25.57
N VAL A 362 -1.88 -47.40 24.44
CA VAL A 362 -1.64 -48.84 24.40
C VAL A 362 -0.18 -49.15 24.07
N PRO A 363 0.47 -50.08 24.79
CA PRO A 363 1.83 -50.49 24.46
C PRO A 363 1.92 -51.20 23.11
N LYS A 364 2.89 -50.81 22.26
CA LYS A 364 3.07 -51.36 20.89
C LYS A 364 4.40 -52.08 20.73
N TYR A 365 4.42 -53.17 19.97
CA TYR A 365 5.62 -54.01 19.80
C TYR A 365 5.96 -54.17 18.32
N LEU A 366 7.25 -54.10 17.98
CA LEU A 366 7.63 -54.35 16.58
C LEU A 366 7.27 -55.78 16.20
N LYS A 367 6.49 -55.94 15.14
CA LYS A 367 6.21 -57.25 14.56
C LYS A 367 7.44 -57.69 13.75
N PRO A 368 8.04 -58.86 14.06
CA PRO A 368 9.12 -59.40 13.23
C PRO A 368 8.71 -59.49 11.76
N GLN A 369 9.66 -59.22 10.85
CA GLN A 369 9.51 -59.27 9.40
C GLN A 369 8.48 -58.27 8.82
N ARG A 370 8.05 -57.30 9.62
CA ARG A 370 7.37 -56.10 9.10
C ARG A 370 8.42 -55.06 8.70
N LEU A 371 8.25 -54.47 7.53
CA LEU A 371 9.06 -53.34 7.06
C LEU A 371 8.20 -52.11 6.99
N PHE A 372 8.42 -51.22 7.94
CA PHE A 372 7.75 -49.94 8.04
C PHE A 372 8.39 -48.94 7.09
N PHE A 373 7.59 -48.02 6.57
CA PHE A 373 7.99 -46.87 5.77
C PHE A 373 7.35 -45.61 6.35
N VAL A 374 8.20 -44.67 6.75
CA VAL A 374 7.80 -43.40 7.37
C VAL A 374 8.32 -42.25 6.52
N GLY A 375 7.42 -41.35 6.15
CA GLY A 375 7.66 -40.27 5.21
C GLY A 375 8.33 -39.06 5.85
N PHE A 376 9.30 -38.51 5.12
CA PHE A 376 10.05 -37.30 5.46
C PHE A 376 10.01 -36.34 4.29
N ASN A 377 9.82 -35.05 4.57
CA ASN A 377 9.99 -33.99 3.59
C ASN A 377 11.27 -33.22 3.92
N ILE A 378 12.27 -33.36 3.06
CA ILE A 378 13.57 -32.69 3.19
C ILE A 378 13.50 -31.40 2.38
N THR A 379 13.65 -30.25 3.04
CA THR A 379 13.52 -28.92 2.42
C THR A 379 14.86 -28.33 1.98
N GLU A 380 15.97 -28.83 2.54
CA GLU A 380 17.33 -28.42 2.24
C GLU A 380 18.26 -29.62 2.25
N THR A 381 19.44 -29.51 1.63
CA THR A 381 20.40 -30.63 1.61
C THR A 381 20.78 -31.03 3.03
N THR A 382 20.44 -32.26 3.40
CA THR A 382 20.54 -32.74 4.79
C THR A 382 21.41 -33.99 4.83
N THR A 383 22.56 -33.92 5.50
CA THR A 383 23.41 -35.08 5.76
C THR A 383 22.87 -35.86 6.95
N VAL A 384 22.76 -37.18 6.81
CA VAL A 384 22.25 -38.10 7.85
C VAL A 384 23.12 -39.35 7.91
N ASN A 385 23.29 -39.91 9.11
CA ASN A 385 23.98 -41.18 9.33
C ASN A 385 23.21 -42.12 10.28
N ARG A 386 22.04 -41.70 10.80
CA ARG A 386 21.13 -42.53 11.59
C ARG A 386 19.69 -42.43 11.10
N ILE A 387 18.98 -43.55 11.19
CA ILE A 387 17.51 -43.60 11.27
C ILE A 387 17.18 -43.83 12.74
N VAL A 388 16.30 -43.03 13.33
CA VAL A 388 16.00 -43.05 14.76
C VAL A 388 14.55 -43.45 14.95
N MET A 389 14.29 -44.41 15.82
CA MET A 389 12.95 -44.72 16.32
C MET A 389 12.84 -44.30 17.78
N PHE A 390 11.68 -43.84 18.22
CA PHE A 390 11.47 -43.45 19.62
C PHE A 390 10.88 -44.60 20.42
N ALA A 391 11.56 -44.97 21.51
CA ALA A 391 11.10 -45.98 22.46
C ALA A 391 10.46 -45.34 23.70
N ARG A 392 9.45 -46.01 24.23
CA ARG A 392 8.78 -45.77 25.50
C ARG A 392 8.89 -46.99 26.42
N GLY A 393 9.98 -47.72 26.28
CA GLY A 393 10.18 -49.06 26.80
C GLY A 393 11.44 -49.68 26.21
N TYR A 394 11.60 -50.98 26.43
CA TYR A 394 12.83 -51.67 26.03
C TYR A 394 13.09 -51.56 24.51
N GLY A 395 14.08 -50.74 24.15
CA GLY A 395 14.30 -50.26 22.79
C GLY A 395 15.38 -50.97 21.98
N GLY A 396 15.47 -52.30 22.02
CA GLY A 396 16.43 -53.03 21.17
C GLY A 396 17.17 -54.16 21.85
N VAL A 397 17.78 -55.05 21.05
CA VAL A 397 18.66 -56.12 21.53
C VAL A 397 20.06 -55.95 20.95
N SER A 398 21.07 -56.29 21.74
CA SER A 398 22.49 -56.15 21.41
C SER A 398 23.01 -57.18 20.37
N THR A 399 22.11 -57.77 19.59
CA THR A 399 22.40 -58.66 18.46
C THR A 399 21.86 -58.05 17.17
N ASN A 400 22.53 -58.30 16.04
CA ASN A 400 22.16 -57.78 14.73
C ASN A 400 20.81 -58.32 14.23
N ARG A 401 19.71 -57.73 14.69
CA ARG A 401 18.33 -58.11 14.32
C ARG A 401 17.61 -57.03 13.51
N TYR A 402 18.18 -55.82 13.45
CA TYR A 402 17.52 -54.67 12.85
C TYR A 402 18.16 -54.28 11.52
N ARG A 403 17.34 -53.71 10.64
CA ARG A 403 17.78 -53.08 9.40
C ARG A 403 16.98 -51.82 9.14
N GLY A 404 17.63 -50.86 8.50
CA GLY A 404 16.99 -49.64 8.03
C GLY A 404 17.51 -49.23 6.65
N ALA A 405 16.70 -48.45 5.95
CA ALA A 405 17.05 -47.88 4.66
C ALA A 405 16.34 -46.55 4.45
N ILE A 406 16.84 -45.73 3.53
CA ILE A 406 16.15 -44.53 3.06
C ILE A 406 15.84 -44.72 1.58
N TYR A 407 14.61 -44.43 1.18
CA TYR A 407 14.12 -44.49 -0.20
C TYR A 407 13.65 -43.11 -0.63
N ARG A 408 13.81 -42.76 -1.91
CA ARG A 408 13.12 -41.60 -2.51
C ARG A 408 11.64 -41.91 -2.71
N ASP A 409 10.81 -40.89 -2.86
CA ASP A 409 9.38 -41.04 -3.22
C ASP A 409 9.14 -41.75 -4.56
N THR A 410 10.14 -41.76 -5.44
CA THR A 410 10.19 -42.62 -6.65
C THR A 410 10.29 -44.12 -6.34
N GLY A 411 10.53 -44.50 -5.09
CA GLY A 411 10.73 -45.88 -4.66
C GLY A 411 12.18 -46.35 -4.69
N ALA A 412 13.10 -45.59 -5.28
CA ALA A 412 14.51 -45.98 -5.37
C ALA A 412 15.21 -45.90 -4.01
N LYS A 413 15.93 -46.96 -3.63
CA LYS A 413 16.75 -47.00 -2.41
C LYS A 413 17.95 -46.05 -2.54
N VAL A 414 18.16 -45.22 -1.53
CA VAL A 414 19.27 -44.27 -1.42
C VAL A 414 20.41 -44.88 -0.62
N VAL A 415 20.08 -45.46 0.54
CA VAL A 415 21.07 -46.08 1.46
C VAL A 415 20.39 -47.18 2.27
N GLU A 416 21.17 -48.19 2.65
CA GLU A 416 20.76 -49.28 3.54
C GLU A 416 21.81 -49.48 4.65
N SER A 417 21.38 -49.91 5.83
CA SER A 417 22.27 -50.39 6.87
C SER A 417 22.78 -51.81 6.59
N GLY A 418 23.85 -52.20 7.29
CA GLY A 418 24.09 -53.62 7.58
C GLY A 418 23.03 -54.20 8.54
N GLY A 419 23.26 -55.39 9.08
CA GLY A 419 22.53 -55.84 10.26
C GLY A 419 22.98 -55.00 11.47
N VAL A 420 22.02 -54.46 12.22
CA VAL A 420 22.28 -53.54 13.33
C VAL A 420 21.78 -54.14 14.65
N ALA A 421 22.62 -54.08 15.67
CA ALA A 421 22.27 -54.29 17.06
C ALA A 421 21.87 -52.95 17.68
N LEU A 422 20.84 -52.95 18.52
CA LEU A 422 20.32 -51.75 19.16
C LEU A 422 20.45 -51.87 20.68
N THR A 423 20.69 -50.74 21.32
CA THR A 423 20.77 -50.65 22.78
C THR A 423 19.49 -50.06 23.35
N MET A 424 19.31 -50.23 24.65
CA MET A 424 18.18 -49.68 25.39
C MET A 424 18.18 -48.14 25.27
N ALA A 425 17.01 -47.55 25.11
CA ALA A 425 16.87 -46.10 24.98
C ALA A 425 17.05 -45.39 26.33
N GLY A 426 17.33 -44.10 26.29
CA GLY A 426 17.40 -43.25 27.48
C GLY A 426 18.58 -43.57 28.38
N GLN A 427 19.63 -44.21 27.86
CA GLN A 427 20.87 -44.54 28.58
C GLN A 427 21.97 -43.50 28.33
N GLU A 428 21.64 -42.41 27.65
CA GLU A 428 22.55 -41.31 27.36
C GLU A 428 22.88 -40.52 28.63
N ALA A 429 24.11 -40.01 28.72
CA ALA A 429 24.52 -39.20 29.86
C ALA A 429 23.63 -37.95 30.02
N GLY A 430 23.12 -37.73 31.23
CA GLY A 430 22.21 -36.62 31.53
C GLY A 430 20.73 -36.94 31.28
N SER A 431 20.40 -38.19 30.94
CA SER A 431 19.01 -38.65 30.90
C SER A 431 18.33 -38.50 32.26
N LEU A 432 17.02 -38.23 32.25
CA LEU A 432 16.26 -38.24 33.49
C LEU A 432 16.24 -39.66 34.08
N PRO A 433 16.30 -39.84 35.41
CA PRO A 433 16.29 -41.19 36.01
C PRO A 433 15.09 -42.05 35.59
N ALA A 434 13.93 -41.41 35.35
CA ALA A 434 12.73 -42.08 34.87
C ALA A 434 12.85 -42.56 33.41
N MET A 435 13.61 -41.84 32.57
CA MET A 435 13.90 -42.26 31.20
C MET A 435 14.86 -43.45 31.19
N GLU A 436 15.91 -43.42 32.02
CA GLU A 436 16.84 -44.54 32.18
C GLU A 436 16.13 -45.81 32.66
N THR A 437 15.33 -45.68 33.72
CA THR A 437 14.62 -46.80 34.36
C THR A 437 13.57 -47.41 33.44
N ASN A 438 12.85 -46.60 32.67
CA ASN A 438 11.77 -47.06 31.79
C ASN A 438 12.20 -47.23 30.33
N HIS A 439 13.47 -47.00 30.02
CA HIS A 439 14.05 -47.04 28.68
C HIS A 439 13.30 -46.15 27.68
N VAL A 440 13.06 -44.90 28.04
CA VAL A 440 12.34 -43.93 27.19
C VAL A 440 13.36 -43.05 26.48
N GLY A 441 13.32 -42.97 25.15
CA GLY A 441 14.23 -42.12 24.41
C GLY A 441 14.37 -42.45 22.94
N ALA A 442 15.36 -41.83 22.30
CA ALA A 442 15.74 -42.11 20.92
C ALA A 442 16.54 -43.41 20.82
N VAL A 443 16.26 -44.22 19.79
CA VAL A 443 17.02 -45.43 19.47
C VAL A 443 17.61 -45.28 18.05
N PRO A 444 18.91 -44.96 17.93
CA PRO A 444 19.54 -44.75 16.64
C PRO A 444 19.98 -46.07 15.98
N LEU A 445 19.51 -46.30 14.76
CA LEU A 445 19.97 -47.32 13.84
C LEU A 445 20.99 -46.72 12.87
N THR A 446 22.18 -47.31 12.80
CA THR A 446 23.30 -46.77 12.01
C THR A 446 23.18 -47.12 10.52
N ILE A 447 23.38 -46.11 9.66
CA ILE A 447 23.49 -46.23 8.20
C ILE A 447 24.79 -45.55 7.73
N ALA A 448 25.20 -45.79 6.48
CA ALA A 448 26.28 -45.03 5.88
C ALA A 448 25.89 -43.54 5.77
N SER A 449 26.84 -42.64 6.06
CA SER A 449 26.61 -41.20 5.96
C SER A 449 26.19 -40.82 4.53
N THR A 450 25.08 -40.11 4.41
CA THR A 450 24.42 -39.83 3.13
C THR A 450 23.84 -38.42 3.14
N SER A 451 24.05 -37.65 2.07
CA SER A 451 23.41 -36.34 1.87
C SER A 451 22.12 -36.49 1.07
N LEU A 452 21.01 -36.13 1.69
CA LEU A 452 19.69 -36.11 1.08
C LEU A 452 19.45 -34.72 0.46
N ALA A 453 19.27 -34.66 -0.86
CA ALA A 453 18.82 -33.44 -1.53
C ALA A 453 17.36 -33.10 -1.15
N PRO A 454 16.89 -31.86 -1.35
CA PRO A 454 15.48 -31.53 -1.17
C PRO A 454 14.54 -32.49 -1.90
N GLY A 455 13.47 -32.92 -1.23
CA GLY A 455 12.52 -33.88 -1.76
C GLY A 455 11.85 -34.73 -0.68
N ARG A 456 10.98 -35.65 -1.13
CA ARG A 456 10.26 -36.59 -0.26
C ARG A 456 10.96 -37.95 -0.21
N TYR A 457 11.03 -38.51 0.99
CA TYR A 457 11.72 -39.77 1.25
C TYR A 457 10.92 -40.65 2.20
N TRP A 458 11.14 -41.95 2.14
CA TRP A 458 10.74 -42.89 3.20
C TRP A 458 11.97 -43.37 3.96
N ALA A 459 11.99 -43.21 5.28
CA ALA A 459 12.86 -44.00 6.13
C ALA A 459 12.16 -45.32 6.46
N ALA A 460 12.90 -46.42 6.31
CA ALA A 460 12.39 -47.75 6.51
C ALA A 460 13.08 -48.43 7.69
N TRP A 461 12.33 -49.28 8.39
CA TRP A 461 12.82 -50.01 9.55
C TRP A 461 12.21 -51.40 9.62
N SER A 462 13.03 -52.40 9.91
CA SER A 462 12.58 -53.77 10.10
C SER A 462 13.32 -54.46 11.25
N LEU A 463 12.55 -55.20 12.05
CA LEU A 463 13.04 -56.27 12.91
C LEU A 463 13.05 -57.54 12.06
N VAL A 464 14.21 -57.92 11.51
CA VAL A 464 14.34 -58.99 10.52
C VAL A 464 14.09 -60.37 11.12
N THR A 465 14.58 -60.58 12.34
CA THR A 465 14.47 -61.83 13.08
C THR A 465 14.27 -61.54 14.56
N GLY A 466 13.81 -62.52 15.32
CA GLY A 466 13.55 -62.38 16.76
C GLY A 466 12.07 -62.26 17.09
N GLY A 467 11.77 -61.63 18.22
CA GLY A 467 10.44 -61.59 18.81
C GLY A 467 9.96 -60.16 19.10
N THR A 468 8.66 -60.02 19.38
CA THR A 468 8.04 -58.72 19.70
C THR A 468 8.67 -58.03 20.92
N ALA A 469 9.24 -58.79 21.86
CA ALA A 469 9.95 -58.26 23.02
C ALA A 469 11.29 -57.59 22.68
N ASP A 470 11.83 -57.80 21.47
CA ASP A 470 13.14 -57.25 21.11
C ASP A 470 13.12 -55.72 20.96
N PHE A 471 11.95 -55.16 20.61
CA PHE A 471 11.66 -53.74 20.65
C PHE A 471 10.24 -53.54 21.19
N ALA A 472 10.16 -53.44 22.50
CA ALA A 472 8.92 -53.26 23.23
C ALA A 472 8.64 -51.77 23.43
N PHE A 473 7.40 -51.38 23.12
CA PHE A 473 6.84 -50.04 23.37
C PHE A 473 7.48 -48.97 22.52
N PHE A 474 7.45 -49.13 21.20
CA PHE A 474 7.81 -48.04 20.30
C PHE A 474 6.68 -47.00 20.21
N HIS A 475 7.05 -45.74 20.00
CA HIS A 475 6.10 -44.65 19.87
C HIS A 475 5.50 -44.66 18.45
N VAL A 476 4.18 -44.72 18.36
CA VAL A 476 3.40 -44.71 17.10
C VAL A 476 2.68 -43.39 16.88
N GLN A 477 2.41 -43.05 15.62
CA GLN A 477 1.73 -41.80 15.26
C GLN A 477 0.19 -41.88 15.36
N ASN A 478 -0.37 -43.06 15.12
CA ASN A 478 -1.82 -43.25 15.02
C ASN A 478 -2.18 -44.74 15.24
N GLU A 479 -3.27 -44.99 15.95
CA GLU A 479 -3.83 -46.33 16.21
C GLU A 479 -5.14 -46.57 15.42
N SER A 480 -5.57 -45.61 14.59
CA SER A 480 -6.77 -45.73 13.73
C SER A 480 -6.53 -46.68 12.55
N PRO A 481 -7.58 -47.37 12.05
CA PRO A 481 -7.51 -48.23 10.85
C PRO A 481 -7.03 -47.53 9.56
N ILE A 482 -6.92 -46.20 9.54
CA ILE A 482 -6.23 -45.48 8.47
C ILE A 482 -5.35 -44.40 9.10
N ALA A 483 -4.06 -44.41 8.73
CA ALA A 483 -3.12 -43.38 9.16
C ALA A 483 -3.53 -41.99 8.65
N THR A 484 -3.88 -41.04 9.53
CA THR A 484 -4.12 -39.62 9.14
C THR A 484 -2.89 -38.95 8.53
N ALA A 485 -1.70 -39.51 8.78
CA ALA A 485 -0.48 -39.17 8.06
C ALA A 485 -0.65 -39.30 6.52
N ASN A 486 -1.60 -40.11 6.06
CA ASN A 486 -1.91 -40.36 4.67
C ASN A 486 -3.07 -39.50 4.11
N PHE A 487 -3.31 -38.32 4.67
CA PHE A 487 -4.19 -37.32 4.06
C PHE A 487 -3.39 -36.43 3.12
N TRP A 488 -3.79 -36.38 1.86
CA TRP A 488 -3.17 -35.54 0.82
C TRP A 488 -4.20 -35.11 -0.21
N MET A 489 -3.93 -34.00 -0.89
CA MET A 489 -4.75 -33.55 -2.03
C MET A 489 -4.59 -34.50 -3.23
N PRO A 490 -5.64 -34.72 -4.04
CA PRO A 490 -5.54 -35.49 -5.28
C PRO A 490 -4.45 -34.93 -6.22
N GLY A 491 -3.70 -35.82 -6.89
CA GLY A 491 -2.74 -35.44 -7.95
C GLY A 491 -1.37 -36.10 -7.83
N THR A 492 -0.71 -35.99 -6.68
CA THR A 492 0.63 -36.56 -6.44
C THR A 492 0.70 -37.26 -5.08
N PRO A 493 0.00 -38.40 -4.92
CA PRO A 493 -0.14 -39.08 -3.63
C PRO A 493 1.23 -39.52 -3.10
N PHE A 494 1.48 -39.26 -1.81
CA PHE A 494 2.66 -39.73 -1.11
C PHE A 494 2.23 -40.23 0.27
N ALA A 495 2.18 -41.55 0.43
CA ALA A 495 1.85 -42.19 1.68
C ALA A 495 2.97 -41.95 2.69
N ARG A 496 2.75 -41.05 3.65
CA ARG A 496 3.72 -40.79 4.71
C ARG A 496 3.87 -41.95 5.70
N ALA A 497 2.97 -42.93 5.67
CA ALA A 497 2.94 -43.98 6.67
C ALA A 497 2.37 -45.27 6.07
N TRP A 498 3.21 -46.28 5.86
CA TRP A 498 2.76 -47.58 5.35
C TRP A 498 3.76 -48.69 5.70
N TYR A 499 3.39 -49.95 5.48
CA TYR A 499 4.29 -51.08 5.70
C TYR A 499 4.00 -52.25 4.76
N THR A 500 4.93 -53.19 4.73
CA THR A 500 4.75 -54.53 4.15
C THR A 500 5.10 -55.60 5.19
N GLU A 501 4.62 -56.81 5.00
CA GLU A 501 4.91 -57.96 5.87
C GLU A 501 5.68 -59.06 5.13
N GLY A 502 6.23 -60.00 5.89
CA GLY A 502 6.92 -61.17 5.35
C GLY A 502 8.35 -60.90 4.87
N GLN A 503 8.97 -59.82 5.33
CA GLN A 503 10.35 -59.46 4.98
C GLN A 503 11.33 -60.35 5.75
N THR A 504 11.68 -61.49 5.16
CA THR A 504 12.69 -62.42 5.69
C THR A 504 14.10 -62.11 5.19
N ASN A 505 14.26 -61.06 4.39
CA ASN A 505 15.46 -60.87 3.58
C ASN A 505 16.66 -60.40 4.41
N ALA A 506 17.84 -60.92 4.06
CA ALA A 506 19.12 -60.42 4.55
C ALA A 506 19.46 -59.01 4.01
N ALA A 507 18.73 -58.50 3.01
CA ALA A 507 18.84 -57.15 2.48
C ALA A 507 17.44 -56.58 2.17
N LEU A 508 17.24 -55.29 2.40
CA LEU A 508 15.96 -54.62 2.12
C LEU A 508 15.77 -54.42 0.60
N PRO A 509 14.52 -54.32 0.09
CA PRO A 509 14.25 -54.21 -1.35
C PRO A 509 15.06 -53.10 -2.04
N ALA A 510 15.47 -53.30 -3.29
CA ALA A 510 16.17 -52.26 -4.05
C ALA A 510 15.24 -51.11 -4.45
N THR A 511 13.98 -51.44 -4.69
CA THR A 511 12.91 -50.50 -5.04
C THR A 511 11.65 -50.85 -4.27
N VAL A 512 10.86 -49.84 -3.93
CA VAL A 512 9.61 -50.00 -3.19
C VAL A 512 8.50 -49.21 -3.86
N SER A 513 7.24 -49.63 -3.69
CA SER A 513 6.09 -48.88 -4.18
C SER A 513 4.95 -48.97 -3.20
N GLN A 514 4.39 -47.80 -2.84
CA GLN A 514 3.20 -47.68 -2.00
C GLN A 514 1.93 -48.25 -2.67
N THR A 515 1.98 -48.56 -3.97
CA THR A 515 0.85 -49.17 -4.72
C THR A 515 1.03 -50.66 -4.96
N ALA A 516 2.11 -51.26 -4.44
CA ALA A 516 2.34 -52.68 -4.59
C ALA A 516 1.28 -53.51 -3.84
N ALA A 517 0.99 -54.71 -4.35
CA ALA A 517 0.11 -55.65 -3.66
C ALA A 517 0.70 -56.00 -2.28
N GLY A 518 -0.15 -56.01 -1.25
CA GLY A 518 0.26 -56.31 0.13
C GLY A 518 0.80 -55.12 0.92
N VAL A 519 0.75 -53.90 0.36
CA VAL A 519 0.97 -52.66 1.13
C VAL A 519 -0.21 -52.42 2.08
N LEU A 520 0.11 -52.08 3.32
CA LEU A 520 -0.84 -51.81 4.39
C LEU A 520 -0.55 -50.44 5.02
N ALA A 521 -1.58 -49.80 5.59
CA ALA A 521 -1.52 -48.42 6.09
C ALA A 521 -2.38 -48.18 7.35
N ASP A 522 -2.81 -49.26 8.01
CA ASP A 522 -3.88 -49.28 9.00
C ASP A 522 -3.40 -49.48 10.44
N HIS A 523 -2.09 -49.61 10.69
CA HIS A 523 -1.62 -50.08 12.00
C HIS A 523 -0.21 -49.61 12.38
N ASP A 524 -0.07 -49.19 13.65
CA ASP A 524 1.16 -49.03 14.43
C ASP A 524 2.40 -48.52 13.67
N ILE A 525 2.24 -47.45 12.89
CA ILE A 525 3.37 -46.85 12.18
C ILE A 525 4.23 -46.09 13.21
N PRO A 526 5.53 -46.41 13.33
CA PRO A 526 6.42 -45.75 14.27
C PRO A 526 6.62 -44.27 13.93
N ILE A 527 6.81 -43.45 14.96
CA ILE A 527 7.39 -42.12 14.79
C ILE A 527 8.90 -42.30 14.65
N MET A 528 9.47 -41.68 13.62
CA MET A 528 10.89 -41.77 13.33
C MET A 528 11.51 -40.39 13.18
N ALA A 529 12.82 -40.34 13.39
CA ALA A 529 13.66 -39.20 13.06
C ALA A 529 14.85 -39.63 12.19
N LEU A 530 15.49 -38.65 11.56
CA LEU A 530 16.78 -38.77 10.92
C LEU A 530 17.77 -37.93 11.72
N ALA A 531 19.02 -38.37 11.83
CA ALA A 531 20.04 -37.62 12.56
C ALA A 531 21.43 -37.76 11.91
N ASN A 532 22.31 -36.85 12.27
CA ASN A 532 23.73 -36.88 11.95
C ASN A 532 24.51 -36.74 13.26
N VAL A 533 24.91 -37.87 13.82
CA VAL A 533 25.45 -37.97 15.19
C VAL A 533 26.83 -38.61 15.19
#